data_AF-A0A6P1TWG1-F1
#
_entry.id   AF-A0A6P1TWG1-F1
#
_cell.length_a   1.000
_cell.length_b   1.000
_cell.length_c   1.000
_cell.angle_alpha   90.00
_cell.angle_beta   90.00
_cell.angle_gamma   90.00
#
_symmetry.space_group_name_H-M   'P 1'
#
loop_
_entity.id
_entity.type
_entity.pdbx_description
1 polymer ?
#
loop_
_entity_poly.entity_id
_entity_poly.type
_entity_poly.pdbx_seq_one_letter_code
_entity_poly.pdbx_strand_id
1 'polypeptide(L)'
;MADPGLATDGVNVSKISVTGNAGWIEGTTGASINTSWSTMTGGVKAQQGVYEFNLTTMMRAGETLTIGGETFTAVESDADASKGEFNVGTDIASQLNNIQNAFNNNAVLKKYDVTIDGSKVTLTEQAASGKNLAAKGVIVSANDTMGSYSVDVANLLTDGASITIDGEQIAVSSKNEHVGYDNGTAFKEAKTIAEQTQILKDAINKNKVLSEKYTASVGDDGKLVLTQKNASAEGPEVSTTSSTKGNFELKLQIGANAGQSMTIEIGDNRALALGISGDGSSTTIKASDGNVASYTTVTNVNNGSDNENIEFALDISSSEKASAATSVIDDALNNISKQRAVLGAAQNRLEHTISNLDNTSENLSSAESAIRDTDMAKEMVSYSKDNILSQAAQSMLAQANQSNQGILSLLK
;
A
#
# COMPACT_ATOMS: atom_id res chain seq x y z
N MET A 1 -35.02 -18.79 13.57
CA MET A 1 -36.19 -19.19 12.77
C MET A 1 -35.65 -19.89 11.54
N ALA A 2 -36.04 -21.14 11.36
CA ALA A 2 -35.48 -22.07 10.40
C ALA A 2 -35.95 -21.77 8.96
N ASP A 3 -35.08 -22.07 8.01
CA ASP A 3 -35.25 -22.06 6.56
C ASP A 3 -36.47 -22.92 6.13
N PRO A 4 -37.40 -22.41 5.31
CA PRO A 4 -38.48 -23.22 4.76
C PRO A 4 -37.91 -24.15 3.67
N GLY A 5 -37.72 -25.41 4.05
CA GLY A 5 -37.26 -26.47 3.18
C GLY A 5 -38.10 -26.64 1.91
N LEU A 6 -37.38 -27.00 0.85
CA LEU A 6 -37.89 -27.47 -0.43
C LEU A 6 -39.01 -28.51 -0.23
N ALA A 7 -40.23 -28.14 -0.60
CA ALA A 7 -41.32 -29.07 -0.83
C ALA A 7 -42.00 -28.69 -2.15
N THR A 8 -41.82 -29.53 -3.17
CA THR A 8 -42.79 -29.66 -4.25
C THR A 8 -42.98 -31.14 -4.54
N ASP A 9 -44.24 -31.56 -4.42
CA ASP A 9 -44.73 -32.87 -4.84
C ASP A 9 -44.39 -33.13 -6.31
N GLY A 10 -44.01 -34.38 -6.61
CA GLY A 10 -44.14 -34.93 -7.97
C GLY A 10 -42.88 -35.04 -8.83
N VAL A 11 -41.71 -34.59 -8.39
CA VAL A 11 -40.45 -34.85 -9.12
C VAL A 11 -39.60 -35.87 -8.36
N ASN A 12 -39.30 -36.99 -9.00
CA ASN A 12 -38.40 -38.00 -8.44
C ASN A 12 -36.97 -37.42 -8.39
N VAL A 13 -36.60 -36.85 -7.24
CA VAL A 13 -35.26 -36.28 -6.95
C VAL A 13 -34.20 -37.36 -6.65
N SER A 14 -34.34 -38.57 -7.20
CA SER A 14 -33.30 -39.59 -7.07
C SER A 14 -32.16 -39.32 -8.07
N LYS A 15 -31.02 -38.90 -7.52
CA LYS A 15 -29.68 -38.71 -8.14
C LYS A 15 -29.34 -37.29 -8.61
N ILE A 16 -29.22 -36.37 -7.64
CA ILE A 16 -28.10 -35.43 -7.69
C ILE A 16 -26.85 -36.25 -7.36
N SER A 17 -26.17 -36.77 -8.39
CA SER A 17 -24.85 -37.41 -8.22
C SER A 17 -23.78 -36.33 -8.33
N VAL A 18 -23.36 -35.78 -7.19
CA VAL A 18 -22.10 -35.03 -7.11
C VAL A 18 -20.98 -36.04 -7.21
N THR A 19 -20.40 -36.20 -8.40
CA THR A 19 -19.19 -37.02 -8.58
C THR A 19 -18.01 -36.08 -8.78
N GLY A 20 -17.54 -35.51 -7.66
CA GLY A 20 -16.24 -34.87 -7.59
C GLY A 20 -15.26 -35.84 -6.94
N ASN A 21 -14.51 -36.60 -7.73
CA ASN A 21 -13.33 -37.30 -7.24
C ASN A 21 -12.16 -36.31 -7.14
N ALA A 22 -12.13 -35.57 -6.05
CA ALA A 22 -10.94 -35.03 -5.38
C ALA A 22 -11.44 -34.45 -4.06
N GLY A 23 -10.88 -34.89 -2.95
CA GLY A 23 -11.42 -34.75 -1.60
C GLY A 23 -11.94 -33.35 -1.25
N TRP A 24 -13.23 -33.28 -0.96
CA TRP A 24 -13.84 -32.18 -0.22
C TRP A 24 -13.60 -32.40 1.27
N ILE A 25 -13.02 -31.40 1.93
CA ILE A 25 -13.38 -31.12 3.32
C ILE A 25 -14.75 -30.45 3.26
N GLU A 26 -15.77 -31.14 3.75
CA GLU A 26 -17.09 -30.57 4.01
C GLU A 26 -17.00 -29.55 5.15
N GLY A 27 -17.65 -28.40 4.96
CA GLY A 27 -17.74 -27.29 5.90
C GLY A 27 -17.41 -25.99 5.16
N THR A 28 -18.39 -25.19 4.77
CA THR A 28 -18.99 -24.26 5.74
C THR A 28 -20.24 -23.60 5.15
N THR A 29 -21.38 -23.78 5.81
CA THR A 29 -22.19 -22.60 6.17
C THR A 29 -21.25 -21.59 6.79
N GLY A 30 -21.12 -20.42 6.17
CA GLY A 30 -20.35 -19.27 6.61
C GLY A 30 -19.28 -19.54 7.66
N ALA A 31 -18.01 -19.52 7.26
CA ALA A 31 -17.06 -18.83 8.10
C ALA A 31 -17.58 -17.39 8.20
N SER A 32 -18.34 -17.12 9.27
CA SER A 32 -18.64 -15.77 9.71
C SER A 32 -17.31 -15.05 9.76
N ILE A 33 -17.03 -14.20 8.76
CA ILE A 33 -16.03 -13.17 8.91
C ILE A 33 -16.59 -12.33 10.05
N ASN A 34 -16.00 -12.50 11.23
CA ASN A 34 -16.24 -11.61 12.33
C ASN A 34 -15.78 -10.23 11.84
N THR A 35 -16.74 -9.36 11.53
CA THR A 35 -16.52 -8.00 11.02
C THR A 35 -15.86 -7.08 12.05
N SER A 36 -15.37 -7.63 13.16
CA SER A 36 -14.84 -6.87 14.30
C SER A 36 -13.32 -6.81 14.37
N TRP A 37 -12.57 -7.17 13.32
CA TRP A 37 -11.12 -6.90 13.25
C TRP A 37 -10.72 -6.26 11.90
N SER A 38 -10.11 -5.09 12.01
CA SER A 38 -9.83 -4.13 10.95
C SER A 38 -8.58 -4.43 10.08
N THR A 39 -8.10 -5.68 10.04
CA THR A 39 -6.79 -6.01 9.43
C THR A 39 -6.72 -7.31 8.63
N MET A 40 -7.84 -7.93 8.21
CA MET A 40 -7.78 -9.03 7.23
C MET A 40 -8.20 -8.58 5.83
N THR A 41 -7.26 -8.64 4.89
CA THR A 41 -7.47 -8.45 3.45
C THR A 41 -7.30 -9.80 2.75
N GLY A 42 -8.40 -10.53 2.57
CA GLY A 42 -8.40 -11.79 1.83
C GLY A 42 -9.72 -11.98 1.08
N GLY A 43 -9.65 -12.14 -0.24
CA GLY A 43 -10.78 -12.54 -1.09
C GLY A 43 -10.90 -14.06 -1.21
N VAL A 44 -12.14 -14.56 -1.25
CA VAL A 44 -12.46 -15.93 -1.68
C VAL A 44 -12.26 -16.05 -3.19
N LYS A 45 -11.57 -17.11 -3.64
CA LYS A 45 -11.47 -17.43 -5.07
C LYS A 45 -12.88 -17.62 -5.63
N ALA A 46 -13.19 -16.87 -6.67
CA ALA A 46 -14.41 -17.03 -7.42
C ALA A 46 -14.40 -18.40 -8.13
N GLN A 47 -15.38 -19.26 -7.85
CA GLN A 47 -15.65 -20.48 -8.63
C GLN A 47 -16.98 -20.30 -9.38
N GLN A 48 -17.04 -20.65 -10.66
CA GLN A 48 -18.29 -20.66 -11.42
C GLN A 48 -19.16 -21.80 -10.89
N GLY A 49 -20.38 -21.48 -10.43
CA GLY A 49 -21.36 -22.50 -10.08
C GLY A 49 -21.78 -23.28 -11.34
N VAL A 50 -21.73 -24.61 -11.27
CA VAL A 50 -22.26 -25.51 -12.30
C VAL A 50 -23.44 -26.29 -11.72
N TYR A 51 -24.60 -26.18 -12.35
CA TYR A 51 -25.83 -26.84 -11.93
C TYR A 51 -26.35 -27.70 -13.07
N GLU A 52 -26.67 -28.96 -12.78
CA GLU A 52 -27.10 -29.90 -13.80
C GLU A 52 -28.42 -30.56 -13.42
N PHE A 53 -29.33 -30.68 -14.38
CA PHE A 53 -30.57 -31.42 -14.22
C PHE A 53 -30.95 -32.15 -15.51
N ASN A 54 -31.74 -33.22 -15.39
CA ASN A 54 -32.23 -33.99 -16.53
C ASN A 54 -33.75 -33.91 -16.62
N LEU A 55 -34.29 -33.69 -17.82
CA LEU A 55 -35.72 -33.78 -18.07
C LEU A 55 -36.06 -35.17 -18.59
N THR A 56 -36.70 -36.00 -17.75
CA THR A 56 -37.04 -37.40 -18.08
C THR A 56 -38.45 -37.56 -18.63
N THR A 57 -39.32 -36.56 -18.48
CA THR A 57 -40.70 -36.57 -18.96
C THR A 57 -41.09 -35.16 -19.38
N MET A 58 -41.90 -35.02 -20.44
CA MET A 58 -42.38 -33.72 -20.91
C MET A 58 -43.30 -33.04 -19.91
N MET A 59 -43.30 -31.72 -19.95
CA MET A 59 -44.23 -30.91 -19.16
C MET A 59 -45.50 -30.66 -19.96
N ARG A 60 -46.62 -30.54 -19.25
CA ARG A 60 -47.93 -30.21 -19.85
C ARG A 60 -48.24 -28.73 -19.68
N ALA A 61 -49.11 -28.21 -20.53
CA ALA A 61 -49.57 -26.82 -20.41
C ALA A 61 -50.17 -26.58 -19.01
N GLY A 62 -49.77 -25.48 -18.37
CA GLY A 62 -50.12 -25.13 -16.99
C GLY A 62 -49.14 -25.62 -15.92
N GLU A 63 -48.17 -26.48 -16.26
CA GLU A 63 -47.10 -26.85 -15.32
C GLU A 63 -46.01 -25.78 -15.26
N THR A 64 -45.34 -25.68 -14.11
CA THR A 64 -44.35 -24.62 -13.86
C THR A 64 -42.97 -25.17 -13.53
N LEU A 65 -41.93 -24.53 -14.04
CA LEU A 65 -40.52 -24.80 -13.77
C LEU A 65 -39.92 -23.59 -13.03
N THR A 66 -39.42 -23.78 -11.81
CA THR A 66 -38.79 -22.68 -11.05
C THR A 66 -37.29 -22.91 -10.93
N ILE A 67 -36.50 -21.95 -11.42
CA ILE A 67 -35.03 -21.97 -11.36
C ILE A 67 -34.52 -20.59 -10.94
N GLY A 68 -33.63 -20.54 -9.95
CA GLY A 68 -33.02 -19.28 -9.50
C GLY A 68 -34.02 -18.27 -8.92
N GLY A 69 -35.18 -18.73 -8.44
CA GLY A 69 -36.27 -17.87 -7.93
C GLY A 69 -37.24 -17.36 -9.00
N GLU A 70 -36.99 -17.65 -10.28
CA GLU A 70 -37.85 -17.31 -11.41
C GLU A 70 -38.72 -18.51 -11.78
N THR A 71 -40.02 -18.28 -11.95
CA THR A 71 -40.99 -19.32 -12.35
C THR A 71 -41.35 -19.18 -13.82
N PHE A 72 -41.22 -20.27 -14.55
CA PHE A 72 -41.58 -20.38 -15.96
C PHE A 72 -42.80 -21.28 -16.14
N THR A 73 -43.83 -20.83 -16.85
CA THR A 73 -45.05 -21.60 -17.07
C THR A 73 -45.06 -22.21 -18.47
N ALA A 74 -45.39 -23.50 -18.57
CA ALA A 74 -45.58 -24.18 -19.84
C ALA A 74 -46.90 -23.75 -20.48
N VAL A 75 -46.85 -23.28 -21.72
CA VAL A 75 -48.04 -22.90 -22.52
C VAL A 75 -48.22 -23.84 -23.71
N GLU A 76 -49.41 -23.84 -24.30
CA GLU A 76 -49.73 -24.68 -25.47
C GLU A 76 -48.71 -24.52 -26.60
N SER A 77 -48.52 -25.57 -27.41
CA SER A 77 -47.45 -25.64 -28.43
C SER A 77 -47.45 -24.45 -29.41
N ASP A 78 -48.62 -23.89 -29.71
CA ASP A 78 -48.80 -22.81 -30.70
C ASP A 78 -49.11 -21.43 -30.07
N ALA A 79 -48.95 -21.30 -28.75
CA ALA A 79 -49.21 -20.03 -28.06
C ALA A 79 -48.05 -19.04 -28.22
N ASP A 80 -48.35 -17.74 -28.23
CA ASP A 80 -47.32 -16.69 -28.17
C ASP A 80 -46.73 -16.61 -26.75
N ALA A 81 -45.63 -17.33 -26.50
CA ALA A 81 -44.98 -17.33 -25.19
C ALA A 81 -44.40 -15.95 -24.85
N SER A 82 -44.82 -15.42 -23.71
CA SER A 82 -44.33 -14.17 -23.14
C SER A 82 -43.12 -14.38 -22.22
N LYS A 83 -42.55 -13.29 -21.67
CA LYS A 83 -41.47 -13.38 -20.67
C LYS A 83 -41.94 -14.18 -19.45
N GLY A 84 -41.26 -15.29 -19.13
CA GLY A 84 -41.66 -16.21 -18.06
C GLY A 84 -42.54 -17.38 -18.53
N GLU A 85 -42.66 -17.59 -19.84
CA GLU A 85 -43.39 -18.71 -20.42
C GLU A 85 -42.52 -19.47 -21.43
N PHE A 86 -42.84 -20.73 -21.69
CA PHE A 86 -42.26 -21.52 -22.78
C PHE A 86 -43.30 -22.49 -23.37
N ASN A 87 -43.24 -22.71 -24.68
CA ASN A 87 -44.13 -23.64 -25.37
C ASN A 87 -43.78 -25.09 -25.04
N VAL A 88 -44.80 -25.92 -24.80
CA VAL A 88 -44.66 -27.38 -24.73
C VAL A 88 -44.14 -27.91 -26.08
N GLY A 89 -43.07 -28.71 -26.06
CA GLY A 89 -42.42 -29.24 -27.26
C GLY A 89 -43.03 -30.55 -27.76
N THR A 90 -42.79 -30.89 -29.03
CA THR A 90 -43.22 -32.15 -29.65
C THR A 90 -42.38 -33.37 -29.25
N ASP A 91 -41.13 -33.14 -28.84
CA ASP A 91 -40.20 -34.09 -28.22
C ASP A 91 -39.47 -33.40 -27.04
N ILE A 92 -38.76 -34.18 -26.20
CA ILE A 92 -38.03 -33.64 -25.03
C ILE A 92 -36.98 -32.61 -25.47
N ALA A 93 -36.32 -32.85 -26.60
CA ALA A 93 -35.29 -31.95 -27.13
C ALA A 93 -35.87 -30.59 -27.53
N SER A 94 -37.02 -30.58 -28.20
CA SER A 94 -37.73 -29.36 -28.61
C SER A 94 -38.24 -28.60 -27.39
N GLN A 95 -38.72 -29.29 -26.35
CA GLN A 95 -39.14 -28.64 -25.10
C GLN A 95 -37.95 -28.02 -24.37
N LEU A 96 -36.80 -28.70 -24.32
CA LEU A 96 -35.58 -28.16 -23.71
C LEU A 96 -35.05 -26.93 -24.46
N ASN A 97 -35.13 -26.92 -25.80
CA ASN A 97 -34.78 -25.74 -26.59
C ASN A 97 -35.71 -24.54 -26.29
N ASN A 98 -37.01 -24.78 -26.12
CA ASN A 98 -37.96 -23.73 -25.73
C ASN A 98 -37.65 -23.18 -24.33
N ILE A 99 -37.29 -24.06 -23.39
CA ILE A 99 -36.85 -23.68 -22.04
C ILE A 99 -35.55 -22.86 -22.09
N GLN A 100 -34.57 -23.27 -22.89
CA GLN A 100 -33.31 -22.54 -23.07
C GLN A 100 -33.55 -21.14 -23.63
N ASN A 101 -34.42 -21.00 -24.63
CA ASN A 101 -34.79 -19.69 -25.18
C ASN A 101 -35.47 -18.81 -24.13
N ALA A 102 -36.36 -19.37 -23.31
CA ALA A 102 -36.98 -18.64 -22.20
C ALA A 102 -35.96 -18.19 -21.15
N PHE A 103 -34.95 -19.02 -20.84
CA PHE A 103 -33.88 -18.69 -19.89
C PHE A 103 -32.97 -17.59 -20.43
N ASN A 104 -32.54 -17.68 -21.69
CA ASN A 104 -31.68 -16.67 -22.33
C ASN A 104 -32.36 -15.30 -22.42
N ASN A 105 -33.69 -15.27 -22.48
CA ASN A 105 -34.49 -14.04 -22.52
C ASN A 105 -34.84 -13.48 -21.13
N ASN A 106 -34.61 -14.22 -20.03
CA ASN A 106 -34.89 -13.78 -18.67
C ASN A 106 -33.76 -12.90 -18.12
N ALA A 107 -34.10 -11.72 -17.58
CA ALA A 107 -33.10 -10.75 -17.11
C ALA A 107 -32.26 -11.24 -15.91
N VAL A 108 -32.83 -12.09 -15.06
CA VAL A 108 -32.19 -12.63 -13.85
C VAL A 108 -31.32 -13.85 -14.16
N LEU A 109 -31.74 -14.68 -15.12
CA LEU A 109 -31.01 -15.90 -15.51
C LEU A 109 -29.89 -15.65 -16.53
N LYS A 110 -29.77 -14.45 -17.11
CA LYS A 110 -28.64 -14.04 -17.97
C LYS A 110 -27.26 -14.18 -17.33
N LYS A 111 -27.19 -14.36 -16.01
CA LYS A 111 -25.94 -14.67 -15.29
C LYS A 111 -25.47 -16.12 -15.48
N TYR A 112 -26.24 -16.99 -16.15
CA TYR A 112 -25.89 -18.36 -16.45
C TYR A 112 -25.84 -18.61 -17.97
N ASP A 113 -24.82 -19.34 -18.43
CA ASP A 113 -24.80 -20.00 -19.72
C ASP A 113 -25.53 -21.33 -19.62
N VAL A 114 -26.47 -21.56 -20.53
CA VAL A 114 -27.29 -22.77 -20.59
C VAL A 114 -26.79 -23.63 -21.75
N THR A 115 -26.34 -24.85 -21.45
CA THR A 115 -25.98 -25.86 -22.47
C THR A 115 -26.88 -27.09 -22.34
N ILE A 116 -27.25 -27.69 -23.47
CA ILE A 116 -28.08 -28.90 -23.53
C ILE A 116 -27.28 -30.01 -24.21
N ASP A 117 -27.23 -31.18 -23.58
CA ASP A 117 -26.70 -32.42 -24.16
C ASP A 117 -27.75 -33.54 -24.00
N GLY A 118 -28.50 -33.80 -25.07
CA GLY A 118 -29.61 -34.76 -25.06
C GLY A 118 -30.74 -34.35 -24.11
N SER A 119 -30.91 -35.08 -23.01
CA SER A 119 -31.92 -34.80 -21.96
C SER A 119 -31.35 -34.01 -20.77
N LYS A 120 -30.06 -33.70 -20.81
CA LYS A 120 -29.32 -33.01 -19.75
C LYS A 120 -29.23 -31.52 -20.04
N VAL A 121 -29.54 -30.70 -19.03
CA VAL A 121 -29.34 -29.26 -19.03
C VAL A 121 -28.25 -28.92 -18.01
N THR A 122 -27.24 -28.18 -18.46
CA THR A 122 -26.16 -27.67 -17.61
C THR A 122 -26.23 -26.13 -17.61
N LEU A 123 -26.33 -25.56 -16.42
CA LEU A 123 -26.29 -24.11 -16.16
C LEU A 123 -24.92 -23.77 -15.56
N THR A 124 -24.15 -22.93 -16.23
CA THR A 124 -22.83 -22.48 -15.78
C THR A 124 -22.88 -20.98 -15.50
N GLU A 125 -22.52 -20.52 -14.31
CA GLU A 125 -22.42 -19.08 -14.05
C GLU A 125 -21.43 -18.39 -15.00
N GLN A 126 -21.87 -17.35 -15.69
CA GLN A 126 -21.04 -16.55 -16.60
C GLN A 126 -19.90 -15.85 -15.85
N ALA A 127 -20.15 -15.44 -14.60
CA ALA A 127 -19.18 -14.81 -13.73
C ALA A 127 -19.18 -15.47 -12.36
N ALA A 128 -18.00 -15.85 -11.88
CA ALA A 128 -17.84 -16.47 -10.58
C ALA A 128 -18.08 -15.47 -9.43
N SER A 129 -18.81 -15.88 -8.39
CA SER A 129 -19.25 -15.02 -7.29
C SER A 129 -18.23 -14.89 -6.15
N GLY A 130 -17.00 -14.48 -6.47
CA GLY A 130 -16.01 -14.10 -5.45
C GLY A 130 -16.23 -12.67 -4.99
N LYS A 131 -16.44 -12.44 -3.69
CA LYS A 131 -16.47 -11.08 -3.14
C LYS A 131 -15.06 -10.71 -2.69
N ASN A 132 -14.38 -9.87 -3.47
CA ASN A 132 -13.11 -9.27 -3.06
C ASN A 132 -13.36 -8.27 -1.92
N LEU A 133 -12.65 -8.41 -0.80
CA LEU A 133 -12.61 -7.38 0.23
C LEU A 133 -11.66 -6.28 -0.25
N ALA A 134 -12.21 -5.15 -0.67
CA ALA A 134 -11.43 -3.97 -0.99
C ALA A 134 -11.03 -3.24 0.30
N ALA A 135 -9.72 -3.07 0.53
CA ALA A 135 -9.19 -2.15 1.51
C ALA A 135 -8.16 -1.23 0.85
N LYS A 136 -8.29 0.09 1.06
CA LYS A 136 -7.30 1.13 0.72
C LYS A 136 -6.57 0.94 -0.63
N GLY A 137 -7.31 0.70 -1.72
CA GLY A 137 -6.76 0.70 -3.09
C GLY A 137 -5.91 -0.52 -3.49
N VAL A 138 -5.85 -1.57 -2.66
CA VAL A 138 -5.20 -2.85 -2.99
C VAL A 138 -6.19 -3.99 -2.85
N ILE A 139 -6.19 -4.92 -3.80
CA ILE A 139 -7.01 -6.14 -3.73
C ILE A 139 -6.05 -7.32 -3.57
N VAL A 140 -6.29 -8.16 -2.55
CA VAL A 140 -5.56 -9.42 -2.35
C VAL A 140 -6.53 -10.58 -2.47
N SER A 141 -6.24 -11.52 -3.38
CA SER A 141 -7.09 -12.69 -3.67
C SER A 141 -6.28 -13.99 -3.65
N ALA A 142 -6.81 -15.06 -3.05
CA ALA A 142 -6.16 -16.37 -3.07
C ALA A 142 -6.17 -17.02 -4.47
N ASN A 143 -5.09 -17.74 -4.80
CA ASN A 143 -4.95 -18.54 -6.03
C ASN A 143 -5.24 -20.03 -5.78
N ASP A 144 -5.18 -20.83 -6.85
CA ASP A 144 -5.48 -22.28 -6.87
C ASP A 144 -4.49 -23.12 -6.07
N THR A 145 -3.30 -22.56 -5.83
CA THR A 145 -2.23 -23.20 -5.08
C THR A 145 -2.27 -22.70 -3.64
N MET A 146 -2.32 -23.63 -2.68
CA MET A 146 -2.27 -23.31 -1.25
C MET A 146 -1.04 -22.45 -0.92
N GLY A 147 -1.26 -21.33 -0.22
CA GLY A 147 -0.21 -20.36 0.10
C GLY A 147 0.15 -19.38 -1.02
N SER A 148 -0.58 -19.38 -2.16
CA SER A 148 -0.39 -18.43 -3.25
C SER A 148 -1.50 -17.38 -3.29
N TYR A 149 -1.11 -16.10 -3.40
CA TYR A 149 -2.02 -14.96 -3.35
C TYR A 149 -1.66 -13.94 -4.44
N SER A 150 -2.66 -13.46 -5.18
CA SER A 150 -2.53 -12.36 -6.14
C SER A 150 -2.83 -11.04 -5.46
N VAL A 151 -1.96 -10.06 -5.70
CA VAL A 151 -2.02 -8.70 -5.17
C VAL A 151 -2.16 -7.75 -6.35
N ASP A 152 -3.26 -7.02 -6.37
CA ASP A 152 -3.61 -6.04 -7.38
C ASP A 152 -3.49 -4.64 -6.78
N VAL A 153 -2.51 -3.88 -7.26
CA VAL A 153 -2.33 -2.47 -6.91
C VAL A 153 -2.92 -1.66 -8.06
N ALA A 154 -4.15 -1.20 -7.88
CA ALA A 154 -4.94 -0.59 -8.96
C ALA A 154 -4.34 0.72 -9.50
N ASN A 155 -3.51 1.40 -8.72
CA ASN A 155 -2.94 2.71 -9.04
C ASN A 155 -1.41 2.69 -9.02
N LEU A 156 -0.80 3.57 -9.82
CA LEU A 156 0.64 3.83 -9.75
C LEU A 156 0.99 4.47 -8.40
N LEU A 157 2.02 3.93 -7.76
CA LEU A 157 2.63 4.43 -6.55
C LEU A 157 3.75 5.40 -6.97
N THR A 158 3.65 6.66 -6.54
CA THR A 158 4.60 7.72 -6.89
C THR A 158 5.64 7.93 -5.78
N ASP A 159 6.64 8.79 -5.99
CA ASP A 159 7.68 9.11 -5.00
C ASP A 159 7.11 9.45 -3.60
N GLY A 160 7.59 8.76 -2.56
CA GLY A 160 7.11 8.86 -1.19
C GLY A 160 5.93 7.94 -0.84
N ALA A 161 5.40 7.18 -1.80
CA ALA A 161 4.39 6.16 -1.56
C ALA A 161 5.05 4.96 -0.87
N SER A 162 4.25 4.05 -0.36
CA SER A 162 4.78 2.76 0.08
C SER A 162 3.77 1.65 -0.07
N ILE A 163 4.29 0.43 -0.12
CA ILE A 163 3.51 -0.78 0.04
C ILE A 163 4.00 -1.50 1.29
N THR A 164 3.08 -1.87 2.17
CA THR A 164 3.35 -2.63 3.39
C THR A 164 2.82 -4.04 3.21
N ILE A 165 3.66 -5.05 3.46
CA ILE A 165 3.31 -6.47 3.42
C ILE A 165 3.68 -7.08 4.78
N ASP A 166 2.71 -7.61 5.52
CA ASP A 166 2.89 -8.18 6.87
C ASP A 166 3.70 -7.26 7.82
N GLY A 167 3.44 -5.96 7.76
CA GLY A 167 4.11 -4.93 8.56
C GLY A 167 5.48 -4.48 8.03
N GLU A 168 6.03 -5.11 7.00
CA GLU A 168 7.27 -4.68 6.34
C GLU A 168 6.95 -3.69 5.23
N GLN A 169 7.54 -2.49 5.28
CA GLN A 169 7.26 -1.40 4.35
C GLN A 169 8.32 -1.32 3.25
N ILE A 170 7.89 -1.23 2.00
CA ILE A 170 8.71 -0.94 0.82
C ILE A 170 8.30 0.43 0.28
N ALA A 171 9.22 1.40 0.32
CA ALA A 171 8.97 2.76 -0.13
C ALA A 171 9.16 2.93 -1.65
N VAL A 172 8.47 3.90 -2.24
CA VAL A 172 8.72 4.35 -3.62
C VAL A 172 9.60 5.57 -3.59
N SER A 173 10.66 5.57 -4.40
CA SER A 173 11.59 6.69 -4.48
C SER A 173 11.91 7.06 -5.94
N SER A 174 12.01 8.37 -6.22
CA SER A 174 12.51 8.91 -7.49
C SER A 174 14.03 9.15 -7.48
N LYS A 175 14.68 9.06 -6.31
CA LYS A 175 16.11 9.33 -6.12
C LYS A 175 17.01 8.26 -6.74
N ASN A 176 18.24 8.61 -7.08
CA ASN A 176 19.14 7.70 -7.81
C ASN A 176 19.99 6.78 -6.90
N GLU A 177 20.35 7.16 -5.67
CA GLU A 177 21.24 6.35 -4.79
C GLU A 177 20.90 6.48 -3.29
N HIS A 178 21.32 5.49 -2.49
CA HIS A 178 21.24 5.45 -1.00
C HIS A 178 19.83 5.41 -0.36
N VAL A 179 18.81 4.99 -1.10
CA VAL A 179 17.42 4.90 -0.60
C VAL A 179 16.93 3.47 -0.35
N GLY A 180 17.81 2.48 -0.43
CA GLY A 180 17.47 1.09 -0.07
C GLY A 180 16.97 0.19 -1.22
N TYR A 181 17.22 0.57 -2.48
CA TYR A 181 16.94 -0.29 -3.65
C TYR A 181 17.68 -1.62 -3.62
N ASP A 182 18.93 -1.62 -3.14
CA ASP A 182 19.77 -2.82 -3.09
C ASP A 182 19.30 -3.82 -2.02
N ASN A 183 18.68 -3.30 -0.94
CA ASN A 183 18.19 -4.08 0.19
C ASN A 183 16.69 -4.38 0.10
N GLY A 184 16.02 -3.99 -0.99
CA GLY A 184 14.58 -4.22 -1.20
C GLY A 184 13.66 -3.44 -0.26
N THR A 185 14.16 -2.42 0.45
CA THR A 185 13.34 -1.54 1.32
C THR A 185 12.77 -0.35 0.54
N ALA A 186 13.22 -0.14 -0.69
CA ALA A 186 12.62 0.81 -1.61
C ALA A 186 12.63 0.29 -3.05
N PHE A 187 11.80 0.89 -3.89
CA PHE A 187 11.75 0.61 -5.32
C PHE A 187 11.55 1.89 -6.13
N LYS A 188 12.00 1.89 -7.39
CA LYS A 188 12.00 3.10 -8.23
C LYS A 188 10.59 3.39 -8.75
N GLU A 189 10.22 4.67 -8.75
CA GLU A 189 8.97 5.14 -9.36
C GLU A 189 8.82 4.64 -10.82
N ALA A 190 7.69 4.00 -11.11
CA ALA A 190 7.40 3.37 -12.40
C ALA A 190 6.47 4.24 -13.26
N LYS A 191 6.57 4.10 -14.59
CA LYS A 191 5.71 4.83 -15.53
C LYS A 191 4.42 4.09 -15.87
N THR A 192 4.37 2.78 -15.61
CA THR A 192 3.22 1.91 -15.88
C THR A 192 3.00 0.91 -14.76
N ILE A 193 1.77 0.44 -14.57
CA ILE A 193 1.45 -0.58 -13.56
C ILE A 193 2.25 -1.87 -13.79
N ALA A 194 2.45 -2.27 -15.05
CA ALA A 194 3.25 -3.45 -15.38
C ALA A 194 4.72 -3.30 -14.94
N GLU A 195 5.31 -2.12 -15.16
CA GLU A 195 6.67 -1.81 -14.69
C GLU A 195 6.74 -1.79 -13.16
N GLN A 196 5.74 -1.19 -12.49
CA GLN A 196 5.64 -1.20 -11.04
C GLN A 196 5.62 -2.61 -10.48
N THR A 197 4.80 -3.49 -11.04
CA THR A 197 4.69 -4.89 -10.58
C THR A 197 6.01 -5.63 -10.71
N GLN A 198 6.77 -5.41 -11.79
CA GLN A 198 8.09 -6.02 -11.97
C GLN A 198 9.11 -5.51 -10.96
N ILE A 199 9.17 -4.19 -10.79
CA ILE A 199 10.09 -3.54 -9.85
C ILE A 199 9.76 -3.95 -8.41
N LEU A 200 8.48 -4.03 -8.06
CA LEU A 200 8.01 -4.46 -6.75
C LEU A 200 8.33 -5.93 -6.49
N LYS A 201 8.13 -6.81 -7.47
CA LYS A 201 8.55 -8.21 -7.42
C LYS A 201 10.06 -8.31 -7.10
N ASP A 202 10.89 -7.52 -7.77
CA ASP A 202 12.33 -7.50 -7.51
C ASP A 202 12.65 -6.97 -6.11
N ALA A 203 11.97 -5.92 -5.64
CA ALA A 203 12.15 -5.36 -4.30
C ALA A 203 11.77 -6.37 -3.19
N ILE A 204 10.63 -7.06 -3.31
CA ILE A 204 10.19 -8.06 -2.35
C ILE A 204 11.17 -9.23 -2.26
N ASN A 205 11.67 -9.70 -3.41
CA ASN A 205 12.64 -10.80 -3.43
C ASN A 205 14.04 -10.39 -2.91
N LYS A 206 14.38 -9.10 -2.92
CA LYS A 206 15.61 -8.56 -2.30
C LYS A 206 15.44 -8.23 -0.82
N ASN A 207 14.24 -7.91 -0.36
CA ASN A 207 13.96 -7.55 1.03
C ASN A 207 14.25 -8.75 1.95
N LYS A 208 15.09 -8.53 2.97
CA LYS A 208 15.55 -9.59 3.87
C LYS A 208 14.40 -10.31 4.59
N VAL A 209 13.40 -9.56 5.06
CA VAL A 209 12.29 -10.12 5.86
C VAL A 209 11.25 -10.77 4.96
N LEU A 210 10.88 -10.11 3.85
CA LEU A 210 9.83 -10.62 2.96
C LEU A 210 10.31 -11.81 2.13
N SER A 211 11.56 -11.81 1.68
CA SER A 211 12.11 -12.94 0.91
C SER A 211 12.26 -14.22 1.74
N GLU A 212 12.30 -14.15 3.07
CA GLU A 212 12.24 -15.33 3.94
C GLU A 212 10.84 -15.94 4.01
N LYS A 213 9.79 -15.11 3.90
CA LYS A 213 8.38 -15.53 3.98
C LYS A 213 7.76 -15.86 2.63
N TYR A 214 8.12 -15.12 1.58
CA TYR A 214 7.46 -15.13 0.28
C TYR A 214 8.45 -15.30 -0.87
N THR A 215 7.94 -15.81 -1.98
CA THR A 215 8.53 -15.69 -3.31
C THR A 215 7.56 -14.89 -4.17
N ALA A 216 8.00 -13.72 -4.63
CA ALA A 216 7.22 -12.84 -5.48
C ALA A 216 7.44 -13.16 -6.96
N SER A 217 6.36 -13.25 -7.73
CA SER A 217 6.35 -13.41 -9.19
C SER A 217 5.30 -12.49 -9.83
N VAL A 218 5.29 -12.39 -11.16
CA VAL A 218 4.21 -11.74 -11.91
C VAL A 218 3.37 -12.82 -12.59
N GLY A 219 2.06 -12.81 -12.36
CA GLY A 219 1.12 -13.74 -12.99
C GLY A 219 0.89 -13.42 -14.47
N ASP A 220 0.26 -14.35 -15.19
CA ASP A 220 -0.08 -14.17 -16.61
C ASP A 220 -1.08 -13.02 -16.86
N ASP A 221 -1.82 -12.64 -15.81
CA ASP A 221 -2.74 -11.50 -15.76
C ASP A 221 -2.04 -10.16 -15.44
N GLY A 222 -0.71 -10.18 -15.27
CA GLY A 222 0.10 -8.99 -14.97
C GLY A 222 0.08 -8.56 -13.50
N LYS A 223 -0.55 -9.33 -12.61
CA LYS A 223 -0.64 -9.03 -11.18
C LYS A 223 0.57 -9.57 -10.40
N LEU A 224 0.84 -8.97 -9.25
CA LEU A 224 1.87 -9.48 -8.34
C LEU A 224 1.35 -10.75 -7.68
N VAL A 225 2.12 -11.83 -7.70
CA VAL A 225 1.78 -13.09 -7.03
C VAL A 225 2.78 -13.32 -5.90
N LEU A 226 2.28 -13.45 -4.67
CA LEU A 226 3.04 -13.82 -3.48
C LEU A 226 2.80 -15.29 -3.18
N THR A 227 3.84 -16.11 -3.27
CA THR A 227 3.80 -17.51 -2.86
C THR A 227 4.54 -17.68 -1.54
N GLN A 228 3.82 -18.08 -0.49
CA GLN A 228 4.40 -18.37 0.81
C GLN A 228 5.38 -19.54 0.71
N LYS A 229 6.58 -19.39 1.28
CA LYS A 229 7.56 -20.48 1.38
C LYS A 229 7.13 -21.56 2.36
N ASN A 230 6.42 -21.16 3.41
CA ASN A 230 5.75 -22.05 4.35
C ASN A 230 4.25 -21.79 4.26
N ALA A 231 3.50 -22.73 3.68
CA ALA A 231 2.07 -22.57 3.48
C ALA A 231 1.36 -22.40 4.83
N SER A 232 0.72 -21.24 5.01
CA SER A 232 -0.12 -20.90 6.16
C SER A 232 -1.56 -20.70 5.72
N ALA A 233 -2.51 -20.92 6.63
CA ALA A 233 -3.92 -20.60 6.42
C ALA A 233 -4.19 -19.08 6.47
N GLU A 234 -3.24 -18.31 6.99
CA GLU A 234 -3.29 -16.86 7.04
C GLU A 234 -2.65 -16.28 5.76
N GLY A 235 -3.40 -15.45 5.05
CA GLY A 235 -2.91 -14.75 3.86
C GLY A 235 -2.07 -13.50 4.20
N PRO A 236 -1.30 -12.98 3.25
CA PRO A 236 -0.50 -11.78 3.44
C PRO A 236 -1.38 -10.55 3.70
N GLU A 237 -1.02 -9.74 4.70
CA GLU A 237 -1.63 -8.43 4.91
C GLU A 237 -0.92 -7.42 4.02
N VAL A 238 -1.58 -6.97 2.95
CA VAL A 238 -1.03 -5.97 2.03
C VAL A 238 -1.83 -4.68 2.11
N SER A 239 -1.13 -3.56 2.24
CA SER A 239 -1.70 -2.22 2.13
C SER A 239 -0.76 -1.28 1.39
N THR A 240 -1.30 -0.25 0.76
CA THR A 240 -0.49 0.83 0.20
C THR A 240 -0.80 2.15 0.87
N THR A 241 0.22 2.99 0.97
CA THR A 241 0.06 4.43 1.09
C THR A 241 0.32 5.01 -0.28
N SER A 242 -0.74 5.38 -1.01
CA SER A 242 -0.56 6.16 -2.22
C SER A 242 -0.06 7.54 -1.80
N SER A 243 1.21 7.85 -2.09
CA SER A 243 1.60 9.24 -2.16
C SER A 243 1.27 9.73 -3.57
N THR A 244 0.87 10.98 -3.63
CA THR A 244 1.11 11.81 -4.81
C THR A 244 1.97 13.03 -4.43
N LYS A 245 2.80 12.90 -3.37
CA LYS A 245 3.55 13.91 -2.57
C LYS A 245 2.80 14.42 -1.34
N GLY A 246 3.01 13.76 -0.19
CA GLY A 246 2.51 14.17 1.12
C GLY A 246 3.45 15.14 1.85
N ASN A 247 3.21 15.32 3.16
CA ASN A 247 4.01 16.19 4.01
C ASN A 247 5.50 15.81 3.96
N PHE A 248 6.37 16.80 3.76
CA PHE A 248 7.81 16.64 3.88
C PHE A 248 8.21 16.80 5.34
N GLU A 249 8.91 15.81 5.90
CA GLU A 249 9.46 15.85 7.25
C GLU A 249 10.99 15.72 7.19
N LEU A 250 11.69 16.64 7.85
CA LEU A 250 13.15 16.63 8.00
C LEU A 250 13.51 16.66 9.49
N LYS A 251 14.21 15.62 9.95
CA LYS A 251 14.78 15.57 11.31
C LYS A 251 16.25 15.93 11.25
N LEU A 252 16.61 17.10 11.78
CA LEU A 252 17.99 17.55 11.94
C LEU A 252 18.46 17.21 13.35
N GLN A 253 19.61 16.55 13.48
CA GLN A 253 20.30 16.48 14.76
C GLN A 253 21.05 17.80 14.98
N ILE A 254 20.65 18.54 16.00
CA ILE A 254 21.14 19.90 16.29
C ILE A 254 21.98 19.95 17.57
N GLY A 255 22.39 18.80 18.10
CA GLY A 255 23.19 18.72 19.31
C GLY A 255 24.04 17.45 19.39
N ALA A 256 25.03 17.48 20.29
CA ALA A 256 26.02 16.42 20.45
C ALA A 256 25.44 15.12 21.04
N ASN A 257 24.31 15.19 21.75
CA ASN A 257 23.70 14.04 22.40
C ASN A 257 22.52 13.45 21.60
N ALA A 258 22.34 12.14 21.70
CA ALA A 258 21.18 11.46 21.13
C ALA A 258 19.87 12.03 21.71
N GLY A 259 18.92 12.38 20.83
CA GLY A 259 17.63 12.99 21.19
C GLY A 259 17.58 14.51 21.11
N GLN A 260 18.71 15.19 20.82
CA GLN A 260 18.71 16.62 20.52
C GLN A 260 18.46 16.85 19.03
N SER A 261 17.19 16.73 18.64
CA SER A 261 16.75 16.91 17.25
C SER A 261 15.76 18.07 17.09
N MET A 262 15.75 18.63 15.88
CA MET A 262 14.73 19.55 15.42
C MET A 262 14.03 18.94 14.21
N THR A 263 12.71 18.86 14.29
CA THR A 263 11.86 18.39 13.20
C THR A 263 11.31 19.59 12.43
N ILE A 264 11.48 19.60 11.12
CA ILE A 264 10.85 20.56 10.21
C ILE A 264 9.82 19.79 9.39
N GLU A 265 8.58 20.26 9.43
CA GLU A 265 7.48 19.70 8.65
C GLU A 265 6.96 20.74 7.66
N ILE A 266 6.80 20.35 6.40
CA ILE A 266 6.16 21.13 5.35
C ILE A 266 4.97 20.31 4.86
N GLY A 267 3.76 20.81 5.06
CA GLY A 267 2.56 20.17 4.55
C GLY A 267 2.49 20.19 3.02
N ASP A 268 1.65 19.35 2.44
CA ASP A 268 1.42 19.37 0.99
C ASP A 268 0.82 20.72 0.54
N ASN A 269 1.50 21.41 -0.37
CA ASN A 269 1.13 22.73 -0.89
C ASN A 269 0.66 22.68 -2.35
N ARG A 270 0.40 21.50 -2.90
CA ARG A 270 -0.15 21.39 -4.25
C ARG A 270 -1.58 21.94 -4.29
N ALA A 271 -2.00 22.40 -5.47
CA ALA A 271 -3.32 23.00 -5.66
C ALA A 271 -4.46 22.09 -5.17
N LEU A 272 -4.34 20.77 -5.41
CA LEU A 272 -5.30 19.77 -4.95
C LEU A 272 -5.39 19.70 -3.41
N ALA A 273 -4.24 19.63 -2.73
CA ALA A 273 -4.19 19.57 -1.26
C ALA A 273 -4.65 20.88 -0.59
N LEU A 274 -4.46 22.00 -1.28
CA LEU A 274 -4.94 23.31 -0.86
C LEU A 274 -6.41 23.57 -1.25
N GLY A 275 -7.07 22.65 -1.94
CA GLY A 275 -8.45 22.77 -2.40
C GLY A 275 -8.66 23.78 -3.55
N ILE A 276 -7.58 24.30 -4.15
CA ILE A 276 -7.62 25.22 -5.30
C ILE A 276 -8.00 24.48 -6.59
N SER A 277 -7.68 23.19 -6.68
CA SER A 277 -8.11 22.31 -7.77
C SER A 277 -8.79 21.05 -7.22
N GLY A 278 -9.58 20.39 -8.07
CA GLY A 278 -10.26 19.13 -7.76
C GLY A 278 -9.75 17.97 -8.61
N ASP A 279 -9.92 16.75 -8.12
CA ASP A 279 -9.58 15.48 -8.79
C ASP A 279 -10.82 14.76 -9.37
N GLY A 280 -12.00 15.36 -9.25
CA GLY A 280 -13.28 14.80 -9.69
C GLY A 280 -14.00 13.94 -8.65
N SER A 281 -13.38 13.69 -7.49
CA SER A 281 -14.00 12.99 -6.34
C SER A 281 -15.09 13.84 -5.67
N SER A 282 -14.88 15.15 -5.64
CA SER A 282 -15.87 16.13 -5.18
C SER A 282 -16.01 17.25 -6.22
N THR A 283 -17.25 17.68 -6.47
CA THR A 283 -17.54 18.81 -7.36
C THR A 283 -17.57 20.16 -6.63
N THR A 284 -17.48 20.13 -5.29
CA THR A 284 -17.51 21.34 -4.45
C THR A 284 -16.50 21.25 -3.31
N ILE A 285 -16.10 22.43 -2.82
CA ILE A 285 -15.24 22.59 -1.65
C ILE A 285 -15.81 23.69 -0.77
N LYS A 286 -15.74 23.49 0.54
CA LYS A 286 -16.21 24.47 1.53
C LYS A 286 -15.00 25.21 2.12
N ALA A 287 -14.99 26.52 2.00
CA ALA A 287 -14.04 27.39 2.65
C ALA A 287 -14.34 27.52 4.17
N SER A 288 -13.36 27.97 4.92
CA SER A 288 -13.37 28.08 6.39
C SER A 288 -14.37 29.12 6.89
N ASP A 289 -14.72 30.10 6.05
CA ASP A 289 -15.77 31.10 6.30
C ASP A 289 -17.20 30.55 6.08
N GLY A 290 -17.31 29.32 5.55
CA GLY A 290 -18.58 28.64 5.29
C GLY A 290 -19.07 28.71 3.84
N ASN A 291 -18.42 29.49 2.98
CA ASN A 291 -18.75 29.58 1.56
C ASN A 291 -18.44 28.26 0.83
N VAL A 292 -19.28 27.90 -0.14
CA VAL A 292 -19.10 26.67 -0.94
C VAL A 292 -18.74 27.07 -2.37
N ALA A 293 -17.51 26.76 -2.78
CA ALA A 293 -17.07 26.91 -4.16
C ALA A 293 -17.30 25.61 -4.93
N SER A 294 -17.46 25.71 -6.24
CA SER A 294 -17.61 24.59 -7.15
C SER A 294 -16.40 24.46 -8.08
N TYR A 295 -16.06 23.25 -8.47
CA TYR A 295 -15.07 22.99 -9.51
C TYR A 295 -15.70 22.95 -10.91
N THR A 296 -14.91 23.19 -11.95
CA THR A 296 -15.31 23.05 -13.35
C THR A 296 -15.60 21.59 -13.69
N THR A 297 -16.36 21.34 -14.75
CA THR A 297 -16.68 19.97 -15.22
C THR A 297 -15.67 19.42 -16.23
N VAL A 298 -14.69 20.23 -16.62
CA VAL A 298 -13.64 19.89 -17.59
C VAL A 298 -12.30 19.99 -16.89
N THR A 299 -11.41 19.02 -17.16
CA THR A 299 -10.03 19.06 -16.69
C THR A 299 -9.23 20.02 -17.55
N ASN A 300 -8.74 21.09 -16.94
CA ASN A 300 -7.96 22.14 -17.60
C ASN A 300 -6.77 22.61 -16.78
N VAL A 301 -6.52 21.95 -15.64
CA VAL A 301 -5.40 22.21 -14.74
C VAL A 301 -4.47 21.00 -14.77
N ASN A 302 -3.17 21.26 -14.85
CA ASN A 302 -2.14 20.24 -14.67
C ASN A 302 -1.66 20.24 -13.21
N ASN A 303 -1.19 19.09 -12.73
CA ASN A 303 -0.71 18.88 -11.38
C ASN A 303 0.75 19.35 -11.15
N GLY A 304 1.33 20.06 -12.13
CA GLY A 304 2.72 20.54 -12.12
C GLY A 304 3.79 19.46 -12.23
N SER A 305 3.44 18.19 -12.47
CA SER A 305 4.38 17.07 -12.65
C SER A 305 4.52 16.65 -14.11
N ASP A 306 3.48 16.87 -14.92
CA ASP A 306 3.48 16.67 -16.37
C ASP A 306 2.66 17.78 -17.06
N ASN A 307 2.52 17.68 -18.39
CA ASN A 307 1.77 18.64 -19.20
C ASN A 307 0.36 18.12 -19.56
N GLU A 308 -0.16 17.14 -18.82
CA GLU A 308 -1.51 16.59 -19.00
C GLU A 308 -2.50 17.30 -18.06
N ASN A 309 -3.65 17.70 -18.60
CA ASN A 309 -4.69 18.34 -17.81
C ASN A 309 -5.58 17.27 -17.17
N ILE A 310 -5.31 16.96 -15.90
CA ILE A 310 -6.00 15.92 -15.14
C ILE A 310 -6.85 16.47 -13.98
N GLU A 311 -6.70 17.75 -13.63
CA GLU A 311 -7.40 18.39 -12.50
C GLU A 311 -8.44 19.42 -12.97
N PHE A 312 -9.43 19.66 -12.12
CA PHE A 312 -10.53 20.61 -12.31
C PHE A 312 -10.25 21.94 -11.62
N ALA A 313 -10.44 23.06 -12.31
CA ALA A 313 -10.26 24.40 -11.73
C ALA A 313 -11.44 24.82 -10.85
N LEU A 314 -11.24 25.81 -9.96
CA LEU A 314 -12.35 26.54 -9.34
C LEU A 314 -13.19 27.27 -10.41
N ASP A 315 -14.50 27.13 -10.33
CA ASP A 315 -15.43 27.77 -11.25
C ASP A 315 -15.64 29.24 -10.88
N ILE A 316 -15.28 30.14 -11.79
CA ILE A 316 -15.40 31.59 -11.65
C ILE A 316 -16.45 32.20 -12.61
N SER A 317 -17.32 31.37 -13.20
CA SER A 317 -18.28 31.78 -14.25
C SER A 317 -19.34 32.79 -13.80
N SER A 318 -19.55 32.97 -12.51
CA SER A 318 -20.51 33.94 -11.95
C SER A 318 -19.92 34.69 -10.77
N SER A 319 -20.46 35.87 -10.45
CA SER A 319 -20.00 36.68 -9.31
C SER A 319 -20.05 35.92 -7.98
N GLU A 320 -21.10 35.12 -7.75
CA GLU A 320 -21.24 34.35 -6.52
C GLU A 320 -20.17 33.26 -6.41
N LYS A 321 -19.96 32.51 -7.50
CA LYS A 321 -18.92 31.47 -7.55
C LYS A 321 -17.51 32.05 -7.45
N ALA A 322 -17.26 33.20 -8.06
CA ALA A 322 -15.97 33.91 -7.95
C ALA A 322 -15.69 34.39 -6.52
N SER A 323 -16.71 34.90 -5.82
CA SER A 323 -16.58 35.24 -4.39
C SER A 323 -16.27 34.00 -3.56
N ALA A 324 -16.97 32.89 -3.75
CA ALA A 324 -16.69 31.64 -3.03
C ALA A 324 -15.31 31.06 -3.36
N ALA A 325 -14.87 31.12 -4.62
CA ALA A 325 -13.53 30.70 -5.03
C ALA A 325 -12.43 31.55 -4.38
N THR A 326 -12.67 32.86 -4.18
CA THR A 326 -11.73 33.75 -3.49
C THR A 326 -11.56 33.33 -2.03
N SER A 327 -12.62 32.95 -1.33
CA SER A 327 -12.54 32.43 0.05
C SER A 327 -11.66 31.18 0.14
N VAL A 328 -11.77 30.26 -0.81
CA VAL A 328 -10.92 29.05 -0.87
C VAL A 328 -9.45 29.41 -1.09
N ILE A 329 -9.18 30.37 -1.99
CA ILE A 329 -7.82 30.85 -2.25
C ILE A 329 -7.24 31.56 -1.01
N ASP A 330 -8.02 32.36 -0.30
CA ASP A 330 -7.58 33.02 0.93
C ASP A 330 -7.21 32.00 2.02
N ASP A 331 -7.98 30.91 2.16
CA ASP A 331 -7.63 29.80 3.06
C ASP A 331 -6.33 29.10 2.65
N ALA A 332 -6.15 28.85 1.36
CA ALA A 332 -4.91 28.28 0.84
C ALA A 332 -3.70 29.19 1.12
N LEU A 333 -3.85 30.50 0.90
CA LEU A 333 -2.82 31.50 1.23
C LEU A 333 -2.53 31.55 2.72
N ASN A 334 -3.55 31.46 3.57
CA ASN A 334 -3.40 31.38 5.03
C ASN A 334 -2.63 30.13 5.44
N ASN A 335 -2.89 28.98 4.82
CA ASN A 335 -2.16 27.74 5.09
C ASN A 335 -0.68 27.83 4.67
N ILE A 336 -0.39 28.36 3.48
CA ILE A 336 1.00 28.61 3.03
C ILE A 336 1.70 29.58 3.98
N SER A 337 1.01 30.64 4.41
CA SER A 337 1.55 31.65 5.32
C SER A 337 1.88 31.07 6.70
N LYS A 338 1.02 30.19 7.23
CA LYS A 338 1.31 29.45 8.47
C LYS A 338 2.56 28.59 8.34
N GLN A 339 2.71 27.87 7.22
CA GLN A 339 3.91 27.05 7.00
C GLN A 339 5.17 27.91 6.88
N ARG A 340 5.12 29.05 6.15
CA ARG A 340 6.23 30.01 6.09
C ARG A 340 6.60 30.56 7.47
N ALA A 341 5.61 30.83 8.33
CA ALA A 341 5.86 31.28 9.70
C ALA A 341 6.58 30.20 10.53
N VAL A 342 6.19 28.92 10.41
CA VAL A 342 6.86 27.80 11.07
C VAL A 342 8.30 27.64 10.56
N LEU A 343 8.52 27.75 9.24
CA LEU A 343 9.87 27.70 8.66
C LEU A 343 10.75 28.85 9.14
N GLY A 344 10.22 30.08 9.22
CA GLY A 344 10.93 31.22 9.77
C GLY A 344 11.27 31.04 11.26
N ALA A 345 10.34 30.48 12.04
CA ALA A 345 10.61 30.14 13.44
C ALA A 345 11.69 29.06 13.58
N ALA A 346 11.69 28.05 12.70
CA ALA A 346 12.71 27.01 12.66
C ALA A 346 14.09 27.59 12.27
N GLN A 347 14.14 28.53 11.32
CA GLN A 347 15.37 29.26 10.96
C GLN A 347 15.95 30.03 12.15
N ASN A 348 15.13 30.81 12.86
CA ASN A 348 15.57 31.53 14.05
C ASN A 348 16.12 30.57 15.12
N ARG A 349 15.44 29.44 15.34
CA ARG A 349 15.90 28.41 16.28
C ARG A 349 17.23 27.79 15.86
N LEU A 350 17.43 27.54 14.56
CA LEU A 350 18.70 27.04 14.04
C LEU A 350 19.82 28.05 14.25
N GLU A 351 19.61 29.32 13.94
CA GLU A 351 20.61 30.37 14.17
C GLU A 351 21.00 30.48 15.64
N HIS A 352 20.02 30.46 16.56
CA HIS A 352 20.32 30.44 17.99
C HIS A 352 21.04 29.17 18.44
N THR A 353 20.69 28.02 17.87
CA THR A 353 21.36 26.76 18.20
C THR A 353 22.80 26.76 17.71
N ILE A 354 23.05 27.25 16.48
CA ILE A 354 24.40 27.41 15.92
C ILE A 354 25.22 28.33 16.81
N SER A 355 24.72 29.53 17.15
CA SER A 355 25.44 30.46 18.02
C SER A 355 25.77 29.85 19.39
N ASN A 356 24.85 29.08 19.97
CA ASN A 356 25.09 28.39 21.24
C ASN A 356 26.13 27.26 21.10
N LEU A 357 26.09 26.50 20.00
CA LEU A 357 27.06 25.45 19.72
C LEU A 357 28.45 26.02 19.45
N ASP A 358 28.57 27.14 18.74
CA ASP A 358 29.84 27.82 18.50
C ASP A 358 30.48 28.28 19.82
N ASN A 359 29.69 28.92 20.70
CA ASN A 359 30.15 29.29 22.04
C ASN A 359 30.57 28.07 22.87
N THR A 360 29.82 26.96 22.76
CA THR A 360 30.15 25.72 23.47
C THR A 360 31.43 25.09 22.91
N SER A 361 31.63 25.14 21.60
CA SER A 361 32.82 24.65 20.91
C SER A 361 34.06 25.46 21.30
N GLU A 362 33.95 26.79 21.37
CA GLU A 362 35.04 27.67 21.82
C GLU A 362 35.41 27.39 23.30
N ASN A 363 34.41 27.24 24.17
CA ASN A 363 34.63 26.91 25.57
C ASN A 363 35.25 25.51 25.75
N LEU A 364 34.78 24.51 25.00
CA LEU A 364 35.33 23.15 25.03
C LEU A 364 36.75 23.11 24.50
N SER A 365 37.05 23.81 23.40
CA SER A 365 38.40 23.93 22.86
C SER A 365 39.34 24.61 23.85
N SER A 366 38.88 25.67 24.53
CA SER A 366 39.65 26.36 25.57
C SER A 366 39.89 25.47 26.79
N ALA A 367 38.90 24.70 27.21
CA ALA A 367 39.03 23.73 28.30
C ALA A 367 39.95 22.56 27.92
N GLU A 368 39.87 22.08 26.67
CA GLU A 368 40.79 21.06 26.16
C GLU A 368 42.22 21.60 26.13
N SER A 369 42.43 22.82 25.63
CA SER A 369 43.74 23.49 25.63
C SER A 369 44.29 23.61 27.05
N ALA A 370 43.49 24.03 28.03
CA ALA A 370 43.93 24.11 29.42
C ALA A 370 44.33 22.76 30.06
N ILE A 371 43.79 21.63 29.56
CA ILE A 371 44.08 20.29 30.07
C ILE A 371 45.23 19.64 29.31
N ARG A 372 45.25 19.78 27.99
CA ARG A 372 46.15 19.07 27.08
C ARG A 372 47.41 19.87 26.77
N ASP A 373 47.28 21.18 26.62
CA ASP A 373 48.41 22.03 26.27
C ASP A 373 49.20 22.36 27.53
N THR A 374 50.52 22.39 27.40
CA THR A 374 51.42 22.77 28.47
C THR A 374 51.72 24.26 28.38
N ASP A 375 51.86 24.92 29.53
CA ASP A 375 52.41 26.27 29.58
C ASP A 375 53.89 26.21 29.16
N MET A 376 54.15 26.52 27.89
CA MET A 376 55.49 26.52 27.30
C MET A 376 56.48 27.38 28.08
N ALA A 377 56.05 28.48 28.72
CA ALA A 377 56.96 29.29 29.50
C ALA A 377 57.44 28.54 30.74
N LYS A 378 56.52 27.88 31.45
CA LYS A 378 56.85 27.08 32.64
C LYS A 378 57.64 25.81 32.28
N GLU A 379 57.24 25.12 31.21
CA GLU A 379 57.91 23.90 30.76
C GLU A 379 59.34 24.20 30.29
N MET A 380 59.57 25.32 29.57
CA MET A 380 60.91 25.74 29.16
C MET A 380 61.82 26.09 30.34
N VAL A 381 61.27 26.67 31.42
CA VAL A 381 62.04 26.90 32.65
C VAL A 381 62.42 25.58 33.32
N SER A 382 61.48 24.63 33.43
CA SER A 382 61.77 23.31 33.99
C SER A 382 62.78 22.56 33.13
N TYR A 383 62.57 22.53 31.81
CA TYR A 383 63.48 21.91 30.84
C TYR A 383 64.88 22.52 30.88
N SER A 384 65.00 23.84 31.00
CA SER A 384 66.29 24.52 31.13
C SER A 384 66.96 24.17 32.46
N LYS A 385 66.21 24.17 33.57
CA LYS A 385 66.69 23.74 34.89
C LYS A 385 67.19 22.29 34.85
N ASP A 386 66.44 21.38 34.26
CA ASP A 386 66.76 19.96 34.19
C ASP A 386 67.96 19.69 33.27
N ASN A 387 68.12 20.45 32.18
CA ASN A 387 69.33 20.42 31.35
C ASN A 387 70.56 20.89 32.12
N ILE A 388 70.45 22.01 32.86
CA ILE A 388 71.55 22.50 33.71
C ILE A 388 71.87 21.46 34.79
N LEU A 389 70.86 20.84 35.40
CA LEU A 389 71.06 19.80 36.41
C LEU A 389 71.74 18.56 35.83
N SER A 390 71.35 18.12 34.64
CA SER A 390 71.93 16.97 33.95
C SER A 390 73.39 17.23 33.58
N GLN A 391 73.70 18.41 33.04
CA GLN A 391 75.07 18.84 32.76
C GLN A 391 75.90 18.92 34.05
N ALA A 392 75.36 19.51 35.11
CA ALA A 392 76.03 19.58 36.42
C ALA A 392 76.23 18.19 37.03
N ALA A 393 75.26 17.28 36.93
CA ALA A 393 75.36 15.91 37.43
C ALA A 393 76.43 15.13 36.66
N GLN A 394 76.53 15.29 35.33
CA GLN A 394 77.59 14.71 34.53
C GLN A 394 78.97 15.25 34.91
N SER A 395 79.11 16.57 35.11
CA SER A 395 80.35 17.18 35.59
C SER A 395 80.72 16.72 37.00
N MET A 396 79.75 16.62 37.91
CA MET A 396 79.96 16.12 39.27
C MET A 396 80.32 14.63 39.30
N LEU A 397 79.68 13.80 38.46
CA LEU A 397 80.06 12.40 38.28
C LEU A 397 81.48 12.27 37.72
N ALA A 398 81.84 13.08 36.72
CA ALA A 398 83.18 13.10 36.17
C ALA A 398 84.23 13.50 37.23
N GLN A 399 83.93 14.50 38.05
CA GLN A 399 84.82 14.98 39.10
C GLN A 399 84.91 14.01 40.28
N ALA A 400 83.80 13.38 40.70
CA ALA A 400 83.79 12.33 41.72
C ALA A 400 84.61 11.11 41.25
N ASN A 401 84.45 10.68 40.00
CA ASN A 401 85.25 9.60 39.41
C ASN A 401 86.74 9.95 39.34
N GLN A 402 87.11 11.18 38.97
CA GLN A 402 88.50 11.63 39.00
C GLN A 402 89.07 11.69 40.42
N SER A 403 88.30 12.13 41.41
CA SER A 403 88.75 12.18 42.80
C SER A 403 89.01 10.78 43.37
N ASN A 404 88.18 9.79 43.03
CA ASN A 404 88.39 8.39 43.41
C ASN A 404 89.65 7.81 42.74
N GLN A 405 89.92 8.14 41.48
CA GLN A 405 91.17 7.75 40.81
C GLN A 405 92.39 8.44 41.42
N GLY A 406 92.26 9.70 41.86
CA GLY A 406 93.30 10.43 42.59
C GLY A 406 93.66 9.76 43.92
N ILE A 407 92.67 9.29 44.68
CA ILE A 407 92.91 8.57 45.94
C ILE A 407 93.57 7.20 45.69
N LEU A 408 93.18 6.48 44.63
CA LEU A 408 93.88 5.25 44.24
C LEU A 408 95.34 5.51 43.80
N SER A 409 95.65 6.70 43.31
CA SER A 409 97.03 7.13 43.03
C SER A 409 97.84 7.43 44.29
N LEU A 410 97.20 7.74 45.42
CA LEU A 410 97.87 7.91 46.72
C LEU A 410 98.05 6.58 47.48
N LEU A 411 97.34 5.52 47.08
CA LEU A 411 97.42 4.18 47.67
C LEU A 411 98.38 3.23 46.91
N LYS A 412 98.99 3.69 45.82
CA LYS A 412 100.13 3.05 45.15
C LYS A 412 101.42 3.71 45.60
#